data_AF-A0A0F9ACC4-F1
#
_entry.id   AF-A0A0F9ACC4-F1
#
_cell.length_a   1.000
_cell.length_b   1.000
_cell.length_c   1.000
_cell.angle_alpha   90.00
_cell.angle_beta   90.00
_cell.angle_gamma   90.00
#
_symmetry.space_group_name_H-M   'P 1'
#
loop_
_entity.id
_entity.type
_entity.pdbx_description
1 polymer ?
#
loop_
_entity_poly.entity_id
_entity_poly.type
_entity_poly.pdbx_seq_one_letter_code
_entity_poly.pdbx_strand_id
1 'polypeptide(L)'
;WTQGTGMVGLGDLTGVGDAASFAYAISGDGSVIVGGSDDRSFKWTQADAMVSLGDVSAGSNFSQANAVSYDGSVIVGKLEADYGNKAFIWQSGQGMRLLEDMLTDDCGLDLTDWWLIEATGISDDGEVIVGNGVNPLGETEAFRAVIPEPAALSLLAVGGLGLLRRRRR
;
A
#
# COMPACT_ATOMS: atom_id res chain seq x y z
N TRP A 1 15.39 12.44 18.01
CA TRP A 1 16.15 13.26 18.96
C TRP A 1 17.61 12.90 18.86
N THR A 2 18.52 13.88 18.90
CA THR A 2 19.93 13.57 19.21
C THR A 2 20.30 14.30 20.48
N GLN A 3 21.34 13.82 21.16
CA GLN A 3 21.86 14.53 22.33
C GLN A 3 22.22 15.99 22.02
N GLY A 4 22.64 16.29 20.77
CA GLY A 4 23.02 17.64 20.35
C GLY A 4 21.86 18.53 19.87
N THR A 5 20.79 17.95 19.32
CA THR A 5 19.68 18.70 18.69
C THR A 5 18.38 18.65 19.47
N GLY A 6 18.28 17.81 20.50
CA GLY A 6 17.01 17.59 21.17
C GLY A 6 16.00 16.88 20.25
N MET A 7 14.71 17.03 20.56
CA MET A 7 13.64 16.52 19.69
C MET A 7 13.63 17.28 18.37
N VAL A 8 13.53 16.56 17.26
CA VAL A 8 13.46 17.12 15.91
C VAL A 8 12.16 16.64 15.30
N GLY A 9 11.30 17.56 14.87
CA GLY A 9 10.08 17.24 14.16
C GLY A 9 10.39 16.71 12.75
N LEU A 10 9.44 15.99 12.17
CA LEU A 10 9.57 15.47 10.80
C LEU A 10 9.42 16.58 9.73
N GLY A 11 8.98 17.77 10.13
CA GLY A 11 8.69 18.90 9.25
C GLY A 11 7.22 18.93 8.86
N ASP A 12 6.91 19.73 7.82
CA ASP A 12 5.56 19.94 7.32
C ASP A 12 5.41 19.39 5.91
N LEU A 13 4.21 18.91 5.57
CA LEU A 13 3.89 18.56 4.21
C LEU A 13 3.72 19.84 3.38
N THR A 14 4.56 20.04 2.37
CA THR A 14 4.51 21.26 1.56
C THR A 14 3.21 21.32 0.75
N GLY A 15 2.61 22.52 0.64
CA GLY A 15 1.43 22.75 -0.21
C GLY A 15 0.08 22.48 0.44
N VAL A 16 0.04 22.07 1.71
CA VAL A 16 -1.20 21.89 2.49
C VAL A 16 -1.38 22.89 3.65
N GLY A 17 -0.51 23.90 3.76
CA GLY A 17 -0.54 24.88 4.85
C GLY A 17 0.05 24.34 6.16
N ASP A 18 -0.04 25.13 7.24
CA ASP A 18 0.40 24.71 8.59
C ASP A 18 -0.60 23.66 9.13
N ALA A 19 -0.27 22.40 8.90
CA ALA A 19 -1.12 21.25 9.17
C ALA A 19 -0.65 20.47 10.40
N ALA A 20 -1.60 20.01 11.22
CA ALA A 20 -1.28 18.98 12.21
C ALA A 20 -0.87 17.69 11.49
N SER A 21 0.22 17.08 11.91
CA SER A 21 0.72 15.83 11.35
C SER A 21 0.88 14.74 12.41
N PHE A 22 0.62 13.51 11.99
CA PHE A 22 0.66 12.31 12.82
C PHE A 22 1.40 11.22 12.08
N ALA A 23 2.44 10.65 12.71
CA ALA A 23 3.12 9.46 12.23
C ALA A 23 2.43 8.20 12.81
N TYR A 24 2.09 7.25 11.95
CA TYR A 24 1.37 6.03 12.33
C TYR A 24 2.23 4.77 12.24
N ALA A 25 3.21 4.72 11.33
CA ALA A 25 4.12 3.59 11.21
C ALA A 25 5.51 4.01 10.71
N ILE A 26 6.48 3.11 10.91
CA ILE A 26 7.86 3.20 10.42
C ILE A 26 8.26 1.86 9.80
N SER A 27 9.03 1.90 8.72
CA SER A 27 9.57 0.72 8.05
C SER A 27 10.53 -0.06 8.95
N GLY A 28 10.71 -1.35 8.68
CA GLY A 28 11.55 -2.23 9.49
C GLY A 28 13.04 -1.87 9.44
N ASP A 29 13.50 -1.21 8.39
CA ASP A 29 14.85 -0.63 8.30
C ASP A 29 14.97 0.77 8.95
N GLY A 30 13.85 1.35 9.41
CA GLY A 30 13.79 2.66 10.03
C GLY A 30 13.93 3.85 9.08
N SER A 31 13.94 3.64 7.76
CA SER A 31 14.23 4.68 6.77
C SER A 31 13.00 5.46 6.28
N VAL A 32 11.81 4.87 6.38
CA VAL A 32 10.54 5.46 5.92
C VAL A 32 9.55 5.54 7.06
N ILE A 33 9.03 6.74 7.31
CA ILE A 33 7.92 6.98 8.24
C ILE A 33 6.67 7.33 7.43
N VAL A 34 5.51 6.80 7.81
CA VAL A 34 4.24 7.10 7.13
C VAL A 34 3.21 7.63 8.11
N GLY A 35 2.28 8.42 7.59
CA GLY A 35 1.31 9.11 8.42
C GLY A 35 0.24 9.86 7.65
N GLY A 36 -0.44 10.75 8.38
CA GLY A 36 -1.36 11.74 7.83
C GLY A 36 -0.96 13.16 8.25
N SER A 37 -1.07 14.12 7.35
CA SER A 37 -0.88 15.54 7.59
C SER A 37 -2.10 16.27 7.02
N ASP A 38 -2.88 16.89 7.91
CA ASP A 38 -4.23 17.38 7.60
C ASP A 38 -5.05 16.25 6.94
N ASP A 39 -5.45 16.47 5.69
CA ASP A 39 -6.27 15.59 4.88
C ASP A 39 -5.47 14.67 3.94
N ARG A 40 -4.15 14.59 4.09
CA ARG A 40 -3.29 13.86 3.16
C ARG A 40 -2.36 12.87 3.83
N SER A 41 -2.31 11.68 3.26
CA SER A 41 -1.30 10.69 3.60
C SER A 41 0.08 11.12 3.11
N PHE A 42 1.10 10.88 3.93
CA PHE A 42 2.48 11.19 3.58
C PHE A 42 3.40 9.99 3.81
N LYS A 43 4.52 10.00 3.09
CA LYS A 43 5.75 9.32 3.49
C LYS A 43 6.81 10.35 3.81
N TRP A 44 7.68 10.01 4.76
CA TRP A 44 8.82 10.81 5.15
C TRP A 44 10.08 9.98 5.02
N THR A 45 11.11 10.57 4.42
CA THR A 45 12.47 10.07 4.45
C THR A 45 13.40 11.20 4.89
N GLN A 46 14.60 10.84 5.35
CA GLN A 46 15.60 11.86 5.69
C GLN A 46 16.00 12.72 4.47
N ALA A 47 15.94 12.15 3.26
CA ALA A 47 16.36 12.82 2.04
C ALA A 47 15.27 13.75 1.48
N ASP A 48 14.00 13.33 1.56
CA ASP A 48 12.89 14.00 0.86
C ASP A 48 11.98 14.80 1.79
N ALA A 49 12.20 14.72 3.11
CA ALA A 49 11.26 15.18 4.11
C ALA A 49 9.84 14.60 3.88
N MET A 50 8.78 15.30 4.31
CA MET A 50 7.40 14.84 4.09
C MET A 50 6.99 15.04 2.63
N VAL A 51 6.56 13.96 1.99
CA VAL A 51 6.04 13.94 0.63
C VAL A 51 4.67 13.26 0.62
N SER A 52 3.71 13.86 -0.09
CA SER A 52 2.37 13.28 -0.27
C SER A 52 2.46 11.97 -1.04
N LEU A 53 1.63 10.98 -0.68
CA LEU A 53 1.49 9.74 -1.45
C LEU A 53 0.66 9.91 -2.72
N GLY A 54 0.03 11.08 -2.90
CA GLY A 54 -0.88 11.37 -4.01
C GLY A 54 -2.32 10.99 -3.70
N ASP A 55 -3.16 10.98 -4.74
CA ASP A 55 -4.59 10.67 -4.67
C ASP A 55 -4.95 9.66 -5.78
N VAL A 56 -5.95 8.82 -5.54
CA VAL A 56 -6.46 7.86 -6.56
C VAL A 56 -7.37 8.50 -7.60
N SER A 57 -7.97 9.66 -7.28
CA SER A 57 -8.79 10.47 -8.20
C SER A 57 -8.84 11.92 -7.72
N ALA A 58 -9.13 12.85 -8.64
CA ALA A 58 -9.34 14.25 -8.28
C ALA A 58 -10.62 14.38 -7.43
N GLY A 59 -10.48 14.43 -6.10
CA GLY A 59 -11.61 14.60 -5.19
C GLY A 59 -11.52 13.82 -3.87
N SER A 60 -10.55 12.92 -3.68
CA SER A 60 -10.31 12.33 -2.35
C SER A 60 -9.85 13.43 -1.39
N ASN A 61 -10.73 13.82 -0.47
CA ASN A 61 -10.45 14.88 0.49
C ASN A 61 -9.78 14.39 1.76
N PHE A 62 -9.58 13.08 1.94
CA PHE A 62 -8.90 12.55 3.12
C PHE A 62 -8.14 11.27 2.76
N SER A 63 -6.86 11.18 3.14
CA SER A 63 -6.12 9.92 3.13
C SER A 63 -5.20 9.77 4.34
N GLN A 64 -5.01 8.53 4.77
CA GLN A 64 -4.17 8.17 5.91
C GLN A 64 -3.40 6.89 5.63
N ALA A 65 -2.06 6.97 5.74
CA ALA A 65 -1.20 5.79 5.66
C ALA A 65 -1.06 5.13 7.03
N ASN A 66 -1.39 3.84 7.11
CA ASN A 66 -1.47 3.09 8.37
C ASN A 66 -0.27 2.17 8.59
N ALA A 67 0.28 1.60 7.52
CA ALA A 67 1.36 0.62 7.60
C ALA A 67 2.28 0.69 6.39
N VAL A 68 3.51 0.21 6.58
CA VAL A 68 4.60 0.26 5.59
C VAL A 68 5.45 -1.02 5.70
N SER A 69 5.87 -1.54 4.56
CA SER A 69 6.77 -2.71 4.43
C SER A 69 8.19 -2.42 4.94
N TYR A 70 9.03 -3.45 5.05
CA TYR A 70 10.36 -3.35 5.65
C TYR A 70 11.27 -2.31 4.98
N ASP A 71 11.23 -2.26 3.64
CA ASP A 71 12.04 -1.37 2.81
C ASP A 71 11.32 -0.08 2.39
N GLY A 72 10.07 0.11 2.86
CA GLY A 72 9.25 1.26 2.52
C GLY A 72 8.73 1.29 1.09
N SER A 73 8.86 0.22 0.31
CA SER A 73 8.43 0.16 -1.09
C SER A 73 6.91 0.06 -1.25
N VAL A 74 6.24 -0.53 -0.26
CA VAL A 74 4.78 -0.68 -0.21
C VAL A 74 4.23 -0.04 1.06
N ILE A 75 3.20 0.80 0.89
CA ILE A 75 2.47 1.50 1.96
C ILE A 75 0.98 1.23 1.79
N VAL A 76 0.25 1.01 2.88
CA VAL A 76 -1.20 0.77 2.85
C VAL A 76 -1.94 1.67 3.82
N GLY A 77 -3.22 1.89 3.56
CA GLY A 77 -4.03 2.74 4.41
C GLY A 77 -5.48 2.82 3.97
N LYS A 78 -6.11 3.96 4.26
CA LYS A 78 -7.46 4.29 3.83
C LYS A 78 -7.54 5.69 3.22
N LEU A 79 -8.53 5.88 2.37
CA LEU A 79 -8.91 7.16 1.82
C LEU A 79 -10.43 7.32 1.78
N GLU A 80 -10.90 8.56 1.76
CA GLU A 80 -12.32 8.88 1.59
C GLU A 80 -12.74 8.68 0.13
N ALA A 81 -13.88 8.01 -0.06
CA ALA A 81 -14.54 7.85 -1.35
C ALA A 81 -16.05 8.11 -1.22
N ASP A 82 -16.74 8.23 -2.36
CA ASP A 82 -18.16 8.65 -2.46
C ASP A 82 -19.14 7.87 -1.57
N TYR A 83 -18.81 6.62 -1.23
CA TYR A 83 -19.67 5.71 -0.45
C TYR A 83 -19.01 5.20 0.83
N GLY A 84 -18.05 5.97 1.37
CA GLY A 84 -17.30 5.65 2.58
C GLY A 84 -15.83 5.36 2.27
N ASN A 85 -15.07 5.03 3.31
CA ASN A 85 -13.64 4.80 3.16
C ASN A 85 -13.36 3.58 2.28
N LYS A 86 -12.28 3.68 1.50
CA LYS A 86 -11.69 2.57 0.78
C LYS A 86 -10.24 2.34 1.20
N ALA A 87 -9.84 1.08 1.23
CA ALA A 87 -8.45 0.71 1.41
C ALA A 87 -7.62 1.10 0.18
N PHE A 88 -6.43 1.65 0.39
CA PHE A 88 -5.48 1.95 -0.68
C PHE A 88 -4.18 1.17 -0.50
N ILE A 89 -3.47 1.03 -1.61
CA ILE A 89 -2.07 0.63 -1.66
C ILE A 89 -1.28 1.69 -2.42
N TRP A 90 -0.12 2.07 -1.91
CA TRP A 90 0.89 2.85 -2.61
C TRP A 90 2.11 1.98 -2.85
N GLN A 91 2.59 1.95 -4.09
CA GLN A 91 3.80 1.23 -4.48
C GLN A 91 4.79 2.19 -5.11
N SER A 92 6.07 2.03 -4.74
CA SER A 92 7.16 2.84 -5.29
C SER A 92 7.20 2.74 -6.81
N GLY A 93 7.12 3.88 -7.50
CA GLY A 93 7.08 3.96 -8.95
C GLY A 93 5.70 3.79 -9.60
N GLN A 94 4.69 3.31 -8.87
CA GLN A 94 3.30 3.17 -9.37
C GLN A 94 2.34 4.18 -8.74
N GLY A 95 2.66 4.71 -7.56
CA GLY A 95 1.81 5.66 -6.85
C GLY A 95 0.67 4.97 -6.10
N MET A 96 -0.33 5.77 -5.70
CA MET A 96 -1.49 5.30 -4.94
C MET A 96 -2.56 4.72 -5.88
N ARG A 97 -3.12 3.56 -5.50
CA ARG A 97 -4.27 2.88 -6.13
C ARG A 97 -5.24 2.40 -5.06
N LEU A 98 -6.49 2.16 -5.44
CA LEU A 98 -7.38 1.38 -4.59
C LEU A 98 -6.80 -0.03 -4.43
N LEU A 99 -6.88 -0.57 -3.22
CA LEU A 99 -6.42 -1.93 -2.95
C LEU A 99 -7.25 -2.96 -3.73
N GLU A 100 -8.55 -2.69 -3.89
CA GLU A 100 -9.47 -3.48 -4.72
C GLU A 100 -8.94 -3.61 -6.15
N ASP A 101 -8.69 -2.50 -6.84
CA ASP A 101 -8.18 -2.48 -8.21
C ASP A 101 -6.85 -3.25 -8.35
N MET A 102 -5.93 -3.12 -7.39
CA MET A 102 -4.66 -3.87 -7.45
C MET A 102 -4.89 -5.38 -7.29
N LEU A 103 -5.74 -5.79 -6.35
CA LEU A 103 -6.02 -7.20 -6.11
C LEU A 103 -6.81 -7.85 -7.26
N THR A 104 -7.71 -7.11 -7.92
CA THR A 104 -8.46 -7.61 -9.07
C THR A 104 -7.60 -7.61 -10.33
N ASP A 105 -6.98 -6.47 -10.66
CA ASP A 105 -6.34 -6.27 -11.97
C ASP A 105 -4.98 -6.93 -12.06
N ASP A 106 -4.18 -6.88 -10.98
CA ASP A 106 -2.80 -7.36 -10.98
C ASP A 106 -2.70 -8.79 -10.44
N CYS A 107 -3.59 -9.17 -9.51
CA CYS A 107 -3.53 -10.46 -8.82
C CYS A 107 -4.66 -11.44 -9.25
N GLY A 108 -5.69 -10.96 -9.95
CA GLY A 108 -6.80 -11.79 -10.43
C GLY A 108 -7.71 -12.33 -9.33
N LEU A 109 -7.78 -11.68 -8.17
CA LEU A 109 -8.70 -12.08 -7.10
C LEU A 109 -10.14 -11.69 -7.46
N ASP A 110 -11.07 -12.60 -7.13
CA ASP A 110 -12.50 -12.28 -7.16
C ASP A 110 -12.91 -11.64 -5.83
N LEU A 111 -13.22 -10.35 -5.88
CA LEU A 111 -13.72 -9.55 -4.75
C LEU A 111 -15.21 -9.22 -4.92
N THR A 112 -15.97 -10.01 -5.69
CA THR A 112 -17.41 -9.81 -5.85
C THR A 112 -18.09 -9.67 -4.47
N ASP A 113 -18.84 -8.57 -4.31
CA ASP A 113 -19.56 -8.18 -3.10
C ASP A 113 -18.68 -7.91 -1.85
N TRP A 114 -17.37 -7.82 -2.00
CA TRP A 114 -16.49 -7.27 -0.97
C TRP A 114 -16.40 -5.75 -1.06
N TRP A 115 -16.37 -5.08 0.09
CA TRP A 115 -16.00 -3.67 0.20
C TRP A 115 -14.81 -3.51 1.15
N LEU A 116 -13.63 -3.23 0.63
CA LEU A 116 -12.42 -3.07 1.44
C LEU A 116 -12.35 -1.66 2.04
N ILE A 117 -12.59 -1.52 3.35
CA ILE A 117 -12.71 -0.22 4.02
C ILE A 117 -11.34 0.37 4.32
N GLU A 118 -10.45 -0.43 4.92
CA GLU A 118 -9.16 0.05 5.41
C GLU A 118 -8.17 -1.10 5.50
N ALA A 119 -6.95 -0.88 4.99
CA ALA A 119 -5.81 -1.73 5.27
C ALA A 119 -5.07 -1.20 6.50
N THR A 120 -4.88 -2.06 7.50
CA THR A 120 -4.31 -1.71 8.81
C THR A 120 -2.90 -2.27 9.01
N GLY A 121 -2.48 -3.24 8.20
CA GLY A 121 -1.17 -3.86 8.32
C GLY A 121 -0.68 -4.42 6.99
N ILE A 122 0.64 -4.45 6.85
CA ILE A 122 1.35 -5.11 5.76
C ILE A 122 2.56 -5.87 6.34
N SER A 123 2.87 -7.04 5.81
CA SER A 123 4.07 -7.79 6.19
C SER A 123 5.36 -7.11 5.74
N ASP A 124 6.47 -7.46 6.38
CA ASP A 124 7.80 -6.92 6.09
C ASP A 124 8.21 -7.11 4.62
N ASP A 125 7.86 -8.25 4.01
CA ASP A 125 8.10 -8.55 2.58
C ASP A 125 7.14 -7.83 1.62
N GLY A 126 6.13 -7.12 2.14
CA GLY A 126 5.16 -6.38 1.33
C GLY A 126 4.07 -7.24 0.69
N GLU A 127 3.98 -8.54 0.99
CA GLU A 127 3.08 -9.47 0.28
C GLU A 127 1.74 -9.70 0.97
N VAL A 128 1.68 -9.60 2.29
CA VAL A 128 0.48 -9.92 3.06
C VAL A 128 -0.11 -8.64 3.63
N ILE A 129 -1.34 -8.33 3.23
CA ILE A 129 -2.08 -7.18 3.72
C ILE A 129 -3.23 -7.66 4.60
N VAL A 130 -3.44 -6.99 5.73
CA VAL A 130 -4.59 -7.21 6.61
C VAL A 130 -5.37 -5.91 6.78
N GLY A 131 -6.66 -6.04 7.06
CA GLY A 131 -7.55 -4.89 7.20
C GLY A 131 -8.96 -5.29 7.59
N ASN A 132 -9.90 -4.36 7.45
CA ASN A 132 -11.32 -4.60 7.67
C ASN A 132 -12.13 -4.17 6.45
N GLY A 133 -13.24 -4.86 6.21
CA GLY A 133 -14.14 -4.61 5.09
C GLY A 133 -15.57 -5.03 5.40
N VAL A 134 -16.43 -4.97 4.39
CA VAL A 134 -17.74 -5.61 4.38
C VAL A 134 -17.66 -6.84 3.49
N ASN A 135 -18.05 -7.99 4.01
CA ASN A 135 -18.05 -9.26 3.28
C ASN A 135 -19.32 -9.40 2.40
N PRO A 136 -19.43 -10.42 1.53
CA PRO A 136 -20.60 -10.64 0.67
C PRO A 136 -21.93 -10.86 1.40
N LEU A 137 -21.91 -11.10 2.71
CA LEU A 137 -23.11 -11.20 3.55
C LEU A 137 -23.55 -9.83 4.11
N GLY A 138 -22.81 -8.77 3.82
CA GLY A 138 -23.04 -7.43 4.35
C GLY A 138 -22.48 -7.20 5.76
N GLU A 139 -21.62 -8.10 6.25
CA GLU A 139 -21.09 -8.04 7.62
C GLU A 139 -19.71 -7.37 7.63
N THR A 140 -19.44 -6.54 8.65
CA THR A 140 -18.10 -6.01 8.87
C THR A 140 -17.17 -7.12 9.38
N GLU A 141 -16.12 -7.41 8.62
CA GLU A 141 -15.19 -8.50 8.93
C GLU A 141 -13.74 -8.11 8.60
N ALA A 142 -12.80 -8.69 9.33
CA ALA A 142 -11.38 -8.57 9.02
C ALA A 142 -11.04 -9.39 7.77
N PHE A 143 -10.14 -8.87 6.93
CA PHE A 143 -9.63 -9.59 5.76
C PHE A 143 -8.11 -9.81 5.85
N ARG A 144 -7.65 -10.83 5.11
CA ARG A 144 -6.24 -11.06 4.80
C ARG A 144 -6.10 -11.28 3.29
N ALA A 145 -5.33 -10.44 2.63
CA ALA A 145 -4.99 -10.56 1.21
C ALA A 145 -3.51 -10.94 1.05
N VAL A 146 -3.20 -11.71 0.00
CA VAL A 146 -1.83 -12.09 -0.37
C VAL A 146 -1.58 -11.65 -1.80
N ILE A 147 -0.55 -10.83 -1.99
CA ILE A 147 -0.05 -10.40 -3.29
C ILE A 147 0.92 -11.48 -3.76
N PRO A 148 0.63 -12.20 -4.86
CA PRO A 148 1.53 -13.22 -5.38
C PRO A 148 2.82 -12.58 -5.90
N GLU A 149 3.99 -13.17 -5.57
CA GLU A 149 5.24 -12.74 -6.20
C GLU A 149 5.13 -12.80 -7.73
N PRO A 150 5.70 -11.82 -8.47
CA PRO A 150 5.76 -11.85 -9.93
C PRO A 150 6.39 -13.15 -10.49
N ALA A 151 7.24 -13.82 -9.71
CA ALA A 151 7.89 -15.07 -10.09
C ALA A 151 6.91 -16.27 -10.18
N ALA A 152 5.79 -16.26 -9.43
CA ALA A 152 4.78 -17.32 -9.50
C ALA A 152 4.06 -17.35 -10.86
N LEU A 153 3.93 -16.18 -11.53
CA LEU A 153 3.35 -16.06 -12.87
C LEU A 153 4.35 -16.42 -13.99
N SER A 154 5.66 -16.45 -13.69
CA SER A 154 6.71 -16.69 -14.69
C SER A 154 7.00 -18.18 -14.94
N LEU A 155 6.61 -19.08 -14.03
CA LEU A 155 6.91 -20.52 -14.11
C LEU A 155 5.94 -21.34 -14.98
N LEU A 156 4.79 -20.78 -15.39
CA LEU A 156 3.84 -21.46 -16.27
C LEU A 156 4.14 -21.30 -17.78
N ALA A 157 5.11 -20.45 -18.16
CA ALA A 157 5.44 -20.21 -19.57
C ALA A 157 6.63 -21.03 -20.12
N VAL A 158 7.41 -21.74 -19.28
CA VAL A 158 8.65 -22.42 -19.73
C VAL A 158 8.51 -23.95 -19.88
N GLY A 159 7.38 -24.54 -19.52
CA GLY A 159 7.19 -26.01 -19.54
C GLY A 159 6.75 -26.66 -20.88
N GLY A 160 6.73 -25.94 -22.01
CA GLY A 160 5.99 -26.36 -23.20
C GLY A 160 6.76 -26.83 -24.44
N LEU A 161 8.10 -26.70 -24.52
CA LEU A 161 8.83 -26.94 -25.77
C LEU A 161 10.15 -27.66 -25.55
N GLY A 162 10.16 -28.98 -25.76
CA GLY A 162 11.44 -29.67 -25.99
C GLY A 162 11.46 -31.18 -25.90
N LEU A 163 10.66 -31.92 -26.68
CA LEU A 163 10.98 -33.32 -27.00
C LEU A 163 10.61 -33.68 -28.45
N LEU A 164 11.46 -33.25 -29.40
CA LEU A 164 11.57 -33.88 -30.72
C LEU A 164 12.92 -34.61 -30.80
N ARG A 165 12.96 -35.87 -30.37
CA ARG A 165 14.06 -36.78 -30.73
C ARG A 165 13.78 -37.37 -32.12
N ARG A 166 14.50 -36.87 -33.14
CA ARG A 166 14.63 -37.52 -34.45
C ARG A 166 15.23 -38.92 -34.28
N ARG A 167 14.50 -39.97 -34.70
CA ARG A 167 15.07 -41.29 -34.98
C ARG A 167 15.69 -41.28 -36.38
N ARG A 168 16.97 -41.63 -36.48
CA ARG A 168 17.62 -42.07 -37.73
C ARG A 168 17.76 -43.59 -37.70
N ARG A 169 17.23 -44.29 -38.70
CA ARG A 169 17.88 -45.36 -39.45
C ARG A 169 17.37 -45.29 -40.87
#